data_AF-A0A538M4F1-F1
#
_entry.id   AF-A0A538M4F1-F1
#
_cell.length_a   1.000
_cell.length_b   1.000
_cell.length_c   1.000
_cell.angle_alpha   90.00
_cell.angle_beta   90.00
_cell.angle_gamma   90.00
#
_symmetry.space_group_name_H-M   'P 1'
#
loop_
_entity.id
_entity.type
_entity.pdbx_description
1 polymer ?
#
loop_
_entity_poly.entity_id
_entity_poly.type
_entity_poly.pdbx_seq_one_letter_code
_entity_poly.pdbx_strand_id
1 'polypeptide(L)'
;QASVERFILSSRQARLTKASLETLAIVAYKQPVTRHQVSSIRGVNSDGVLRALTDRGLIEEAGRDEGPGRPLLYGTTPQFLERLGLPSLAALPSLAPLLSGGAADLDDPADLAVRGQEVDDGQAGVERPAEPGDG
;
A
#
# COMPACT_ATOMS: atom_id res chain seq x y z
N GLN A 1 -13.20 12.22 -26.66
CA GLN A 1 -12.24 12.35 -25.54
C GLN A 1 -12.77 11.81 -24.19
N ALA A 2 -13.95 11.17 -24.13
CA ALA A 2 -14.52 10.62 -22.90
C ALA A 2 -13.86 9.34 -22.33
N SER A 3 -12.93 8.71 -23.07
CA SER A 3 -12.28 7.45 -22.64
C SER A 3 -11.12 7.69 -21.67
N VAL A 4 -10.45 8.85 -21.78
CA VAL A 4 -9.30 9.20 -20.93
C VAL A 4 -9.76 9.64 -19.53
N GLU A 5 -10.83 10.44 -19.45
CA GLU A 5 -11.43 10.82 -18.16
C GLU A 5 -11.98 9.61 -17.39
N ARG A 6 -12.59 8.64 -18.09
CA ARG A 6 -13.10 7.41 -17.46
C ARG A 6 -11.96 6.53 -16.93
N PHE A 7 -10.81 6.50 -17.60
CA PHE A 7 -9.61 5.81 -17.13
C PHE A 7 -9.03 6.48 -15.87
N ILE A 8 -9.01 7.82 -15.84
CA ILE A 8 -8.56 8.59 -14.68
C ILE A 8 -9.52 8.45 -13.49
N LEU A 9 -10.84 8.40 -13.71
CA LEU A 9 -11.85 8.21 -12.66
C LEU A 9 -11.96 6.76 -12.15
N SER A 10 -11.49 5.78 -12.94
CA SER A 10 -11.36 4.39 -12.50
C SER A 10 -10.21 4.19 -11.51
N SER A 11 -9.32 5.18 -11.38
CA SER A 11 -8.08 5.13 -10.59
C SER A 11 -8.26 5.20 -9.07
N ARG A 12 -9.46 4.88 -8.56
CA ARG A 12 -9.64 4.51 -7.15
C ARG A 12 -8.85 3.21 -6.95
N GLN A 13 -7.55 3.35 -6.71
CA GLN A 13 -6.59 2.26 -6.68
C GLN A 13 -7.14 1.17 -5.77
N ALA A 14 -7.54 0.06 -6.36
CA ALA A 14 -8.16 -1.03 -5.63
C ALA A 14 -7.23 -1.44 -4.48
N ARG A 15 -7.80 -1.61 -3.29
CA ARG A 15 -7.07 -2.03 -2.09
C ARG A 15 -6.15 -3.20 -2.43
N LEU A 16 -4.94 -3.20 -1.88
CA LEU A 16 -4.03 -4.34 -2.03
C LEU A 16 -4.66 -5.56 -1.37
N THR A 17 -4.66 -6.69 -2.07
CA THR A 17 -5.07 -7.96 -1.47
C THR A 17 -4.01 -8.42 -0.47
N LYS A 18 -4.38 -9.34 0.43
CA LYS A 18 -3.43 -9.97 1.37
C LYS A 18 -2.18 -10.52 0.66
N ALA A 19 -2.36 -11.25 -0.44
CA ALA A 19 -1.24 -11.75 -1.25
C ALA A 19 -0.34 -10.64 -1.82
N SER A 20 -0.93 -9.47 -2.15
CA SER A 20 -0.18 -8.31 -2.62
C SER A 20 0.62 -7.65 -1.50
N LEU A 21 0.03 -7.54 -0.30
CA LEU A 21 0.70 -7.03 0.89
C LEU A 21 1.86 -7.94 1.32
N GLU A 22 1.65 -9.26 1.36
CA GLU A 22 2.70 -10.24 1.64
C GLU A 22 3.87 -10.12 0.66
N THR A 23 3.55 -10.06 -0.64
CA THR A 23 4.57 -9.94 -1.69
C THR A 23 5.33 -8.62 -1.58
N LEU A 24 4.62 -7.51 -1.34
CA LEU A 24 5.22 -6.18 -1.16
C LEU A 24 6.14 -6.15 0.08
N ALA A 25 5.73 -6.78 1.18
CA ALA A 25 6.55 -6.89 2.39
C ALA A 25 7.85 -7.65 2.09
N ILE A 26 7.79 -8.78 1.38
CA ILE A 26 8.99 -9.53 1.01
C ILE A 26 9.95 -8.66 0.21
N VAL A 27 9.46 -7.92 -0.80
CA VAL A 27 10.32 -7.02 -1.59
C VAL A 27 10.92 -5.93 -0.69
N ALA A 28 10.11 -5.27 0.15
CA ALA A 28 10.58 -4.19 1.02
C ALA A 28 11.73 -4.63 1.97
N TYR A 29 11.62 -5.82 2.57
CA TYR A 29 12.59 -6.32 3.55
C TYR A 29 13.76 -7.11 2.96
N LYS A 30 13.65 -7.61 1.73
CA LYS A 30 14.67 -8.49 1.13
C LYS A 30 15.35 -7.91 -0.10
N GLN A 31 14.91 -6.75 -0.60
CA GLN A 31 15.46 -6.14 -1.81
C GLN A 31 16.98 -5.96 -1.76
N PRO A 32 17.67 -6.06 -2.90
CA PRO A 32 17.13 -6.43 -4.22
C PRO A 32 16.76 -7.94 -4.30
N VAL A 33 15.59 -8.27 -4.85
CA VAL A 33 15.11 -9.67 -4.97
C VAL A 33 14.65 -10.06 -6.37
N THR A 34 14.86 -11.31 -6.74
CA THR A 34 14.32 -11.89 -7.97
C THR A 34 12.89 -12.40 -7.79
N ARG A 35 12.14 -12.48 -8.90
CA ARG A 35 10.82 -13.14 -8.97
C ARG A 35 10.83 -14.55 -8.36
N HIS A 36 11.89 -15.31 -8.63
CA HIS A 36 12.03 -16.67 -8.14
C HIS A 36 12.17 -16.70 -6.61
N GLN A 37 13.06 -15.87 -6.05
CA GLN A 37 13.23 -15.76 -4.59
C GLN A 37 11.91 -15.39 -3.89
N VAL A 38 11.16 -14.42 -4.45
CA VAL A 38 9.85 -14.02 -3.91
C VAL A 38 8.87 -15.20 -3.91
N SER A 39 8.75 -15.91 -5.03
CA SER A 39 7.83 -17.04 -5.15
C SER A 39 8.22 -18.20 -4.22
N SER A 40 9.52 -18.45 -4.06
CA SER A 40 10.05 -19.46 -3.15
C SER A 40 9.75 -19.14 -1.69
N ILE A 41 9.85 -17.87 -1.29
CA ILE A 41 9.49 -17.43 0.08
C ILE A 41 7.98 -17.55 0.31
N ARG A 42 7.15 -17.20 -0.68
CA ARG A 42 5.68 -17.32 -0.57
C ARG A 42 5.15 -18.74 -0.71
N GLY A 43 5.95 -19.67 -1.21
CA GLY A 43 5.52 -21.03 -1.53
C GLY A 43 4.53 -21.13 -2.69
N VAL A 44 4.24 -20.02 -3.40
CA VAL A 44 3.29 -19.95 -4.51
C VAL A 44 3.77 -18.96 -5.58
N ASN A 45 3.29 -19.13 -6.81
CA ASN A 45 3.61 -18.21 -7.91
C ASN A 45 3.17 -16.77 -7.57
N SER A 46 4.10 -15.82 -7.68
CA SER A 46 3.89 -14.40 -7.35
C SER A 46 4.00 -13.46 -8.56
N ASP A 47 3.99 -14.01 -9.77
CA ASP A 47 4.23 -13.33 -11.04
C ASP A 47 3.24 -12.20 -11.32
N GLY A 48 1.96 -12.52 -11.24
CA GLY A 48 0.88 -11.56 -11.48
C GLY A 48 0.84 -10.48 -10.39
N VAL A 49 1.22 -10.83 -9.17
CA VAL A 49 1.27 -9.89 -8.04
C VAL A 49 2.42 -8.91 -8.20
N LEU A 50 3.62 -9.39 -8.54
CA LEU A 50 4.77 -8.54 -8.84
C LEU A 50 4.45 -7.57 -9.97
N ARG A 51 3.86 -8.06 -11.07
CA ARG A 51 3.42 -7.20 -12.17
C ARG A 51 2.42 -6.13 -11.71
N ALA A 52 1.40 -6.53 -10.93
CA ALA A 52 0.40 -5.59 -10.43
C ALA A 52 0.99 -4.54 -9.48
N LEU A 53 2.00 -4.90 -8.67
CA LEU A 53 2.70 -3.95 -7.80
C LEU A 53 3.58 -2.99 -8.61
N THR A 54 4.24 -3.47 -9.67
CA THR A 54 5.00 -2.64 -10.62
C THR A 54 4.09 -1.67 -11.37
N ASP A 55 2.96 -2.14 -11.91
CA ASP A 55 1.99 -1.31 -12.63
C ASP A 55 1.39 -0.20 -11.72
N ARG A 56 1.37 -0.42 -10.41
CA ARG A 56 0.93 0.56 -9.40
C ARG A 56 2.04 1.50 -8.94
N GLY A 57 3.28 1.30 -9.40
CA GLY A 57 4.45 2.09 -9.00
C GLY A 57 4.94 1.84 -7.58
N LEU A 58 4.55 0.74 -6.93
CA LEU A 58 5.00 0.43 -5.56
C LEU A 58 6.35 -0.30 -5.54
N ILE A 59 6.68 -1.00 -6.61
CA ILE A 59 7.98 -1.66 -6.82
C ILE A 59 8.49 -1.36 -8.22
N GLU A 60 9.80 -1.47 -8.43
CA GLU A 60 10.47 -1.22 -9.70
C GLU A 60 11.61 -2.20 -9.96
N GLU A 61 12.13 -2.16 -11.18
CA GLU A 61 13.32 -2.90 -11.58
C GLU A 61 14.57 -2.30 -10.92
N ALA A 62 15.20 -3.06 -10.03
CA ALA A 62 16.41 -2.67 -9.29
C ALA A 62 17.71 -3.17 -9.97
N GLY A 63 17.64 -3.51 -11.26
CA GLY A 63 18.76 -4.06 -12.03
C GLY A 63 18.59 -5.55 -12.34
N ARG A 64 19.71 -6.23 -12.61
CA ARG A 64 19.74 -7.67 -12.92
C ARG A 64 20.81 -8.36 -12.10
N ASP A 65 20.51 -9.56 -11.65
CA ASP A 65 21.44 -10.43 -10.94
C ASP A 65 22.56 -10.91 -11.88
N GLU A 66 23.72 -11.25 -11.32
CA GLU A 66 24.88 -11.73 -12.07
C GLU A 66 24.86 -13.24 -12.34
N GLY A 67 23.91 -13.97 -11.73
CA GLY A 67 23.75 -15.41 -11.91
C GLY A 67 23.25 -15.84 -13.30
N PRO A 68 23.15 -17.16 -13.54
CA PRO A 68 22.67 -17.71 -14.80
C PRO A 68 21.31 -17.15 -15.23
N GLY A 69 21.22 -16.71 -16.49
CA GLY A 69 20.00 -16.12 -17.04
C GLY A 69 19.76 -14.66 -16.63
N ARG A 70 20.63 -14.07 -15.80
CA ARG A 70 20.61 -12.66 -15.37
C ARG A 70 19.22 -12.17 -14.98
N PRO A 71 18.55 -12.83 -14.01
CA PRO A 71 17.18 -12.53 -13.67
C PRO A 71 17.01 -11.10 -13.19
N LEU A 72 15.83 -10.54 -13.46
CA LEU A 72 15.45 -9.21 -13.03
C LEU A 72 15.36 -9.12 -11.50
N LEU A 73 15.91 -8.05 -10.95
CA LEU A 73 15.82 -7.71 -9.53
C LEU A 73 14.71 -6.67 -9.32
N TYR A 74 14.00 -6.79 -8.21
CA TYR A 74 12.95 -5.89 -7.79
C TYR A 74 13.33 -5.19 -6.49
N GLY A 75 12.92 -3.92 -6.39
CA GLY A 75 13.01 -3.08 -5.19
C GLY A 75 11.76 -2.22 -5.04
N THR A 76 11.61 -1.58 -3.89
CA THR A 76 10.52 -0.63 -3.63
C THR A 76 10.86 0.76 -4.14
N THR A 77 9.84 1.50 -4.57
CA THR A 77 10.00 2.86 -5.11
C THR A 77 9.96 3.93 -4.01
N PRO A 78 10.29 5.20 -4.34
CA PRO A 78 9.99 6.34 -3.47
C PRO A 78 8.49 6.47 -3.14
N GLN A 79 7.61 6.18 -4.11
CA GLN A 79 6.16 6.23 -3.92
C GLN A 79 5.68 5.26 -2.84
N PHE A 80 6.34 4.10 -2.68
CA PHE A 80 6.05 3.19 -1.57
C PHE A 80 6.33 3.85 -0.22
N LEU A 81 7.48 4.52 -0.06
CA LEU A 81 7.85 5.20 1.17
C LEU A 81 6.90 6.36 1.50
N GLU A 82 6.54 7.16 0.49
CA GLU A 82 5.58 8.26 0.62
C GLU A 82 4.23 7.76 1.14
N ARG A 83 3.73 6.63 0.60
CA ARG A 83 2.46 6.03 1.03
C ARG A 83 2.51 5.44 2.44
N LEU A 84 3.68 4.94 2.86
CA LEU A 84 3.89 4.45 4.23
C LEU A 84 4.17 5.60 5.22
N GLY A 85 4.39 6.82 4.73
CA GLY A 85 4.80 7.96 5.57
C GLY A 85 6.18 7.76 6.19
N LEU A 86 7.07 7.00 5.54
CA LEU A 86 8.40 6.70 6.05
C LEU A 86 9.47 7.53 5.32
N PRO A 87 10.49 8.03 6.03
CA PRO A 87 11.58 8.79 5.41
C PRO A 87 12.57 7.91 4.64
N SER A 88 12.66 6.63 4.98
CA SER A 88 13.58 5.67 4.34
C SER A 88 13.23 4.23 4.70
N LEU A 89 13.82 3.27 3.99
CA LEU A 89 13.69 1.84 4.29
C LEU A 89 14.28 1.45 5.65
N ALA A 90 15.23 2.22 6.18
CA ALA A 90 15.79 1.99 7.51
C ALA A 90 14.77 2.25 8.64
N ALA A 91 13.68 2.97 8.35
CA ALA A 91 12.59 3.20 9.28
C ALA A 91 11.53 2.08 9.25
N LEU A 92 11.69 1.05 8.42
CA LEU A 92 10.79 -0.10 8.44
C LEU A 92 10.91 -0.85 9.78
N PRO A 93 9.78 -1.27 10.38
CA PRO A 93 9.81 -2.03 11.62
C PRO A 93 10.52 -3.37 11.42
N SER A 94 11.20 -3.86 12.46
CA SER A 94 11.76 -5.21 12.42
C SER A 94 10.65 -6.25 12.20
N LEU A 95 10.94 -7.30 11.43
CA LEU A 95 10.03 -8.43 11.26
C LEU A 95 9.88 -9.26 12.55
N ALA A 96 10.85 -9.23 13.47
CA ALA A 96 10.85 -10.10 14.65
C ALA A 96 9.64 -9.85 15.60
N PRO A 97 9.26 -8.60 15.93
CA PRO A 97 8.05 -8.33 16.71
C PRO A 97 6.74 -8.75 16.02
N LEU A 98 6.64 -8.60 14.69
CA LEU A 98 5.44 -8.94 13.90
C LEU A 98 5.19 -10.45 13.76
N LEU A 99 6.24 -11.26 13.94
CA LEU A 99 6.15 -12.73 13.95
C LEU A 99 5.88 -13.28 15.36
N SER A 100 6.22 -12.50 16.41
CA SER A 100 6.11 -12.92 17.81
C SER A 100 4.79 -12.51 18.47
N GLY A 101 4.13 -11.46 17.98
CA GLY A 101 2.72 -11.17 18.26
C GLY A 101 1.91 -11.69 17.08
N GLY A 102 1.05 -12.69 17.32
CA GLY A 102 0.41 -13.46 16.26
C GLY A 102 -0.30 -12.64 15.18
N ALA A 103 -0.57 -13.31 14.06
CA ALA A 103 -1.40 -12.87 12.95
C ALA A 103 -2.88 -12.63 13.35
N ALA A 104 -3.11 -11.89 14.43
CA ALA A 104 -4.39 -11.36 14.84
C ALA A 104 -4.45 -9.90 14.36
N ASP A 105 -5.55 -9.56 13.68
CA ASP A 105 -6.00 -8.19 13.44
C ASP A 105 -5.43 -7.43 12.22
N LEU A 106 -5.22 -8.11 11.08
CA LEU A 106 -5.07 -7.42 9.77
C LEU A 106 -6.20 -7.74 8.77
N ASP A 107 -7.33 -8.26 9.23
CA ASP A 107 -8.48 -8.60 8.38
C ASP A 107 -9.49 -7.45 8.19
N ASP A 108 -9.26 -6.25 8.73
CA ASP A 108 -10.15 -5.10 8.48
C ASP A 108 -9.55 -4.09 7.49
N PRO A 109 -10.05 -4.04 6.23
CA PRO A 109 -9.57 -3.10 5.24
C PRO A 109 -10.03 -1.65 5.50
N ALA A 110 -10.81 -1.36 6.54
CA ALA A 110 -11.22 -0.01 6.93
C ALA A 110 -10.13 0.78 7.69
N ASP A 111 -9.19 0.10 8.36
CA ASP A 111 -8.24 0.77 9.28
C ASP A 111 -7.20 1.64 8.53
N LEU A 112 -6.82 1.25 7.31
CA LEU A 112 -5.88 2.00 6.48
C LEU A 112 -6.48 3.23 5.78
N ALA A 113 -7.79 3.48 5.91
CA ALA A 113 -8.48 4.58 5.24
C ALA A 113 -8.57 5.87 6.09
N VAL A 114 -8.16 5.85 7.35
CA VAL A 114 -8.26 7.02 8.24
C VAL A 114 -6.92 7.71 8.33
N ARG A 115 -6.52 8.48 7.31
CA ARG A 115 -5.66 9.69 7.43
C ARG A 115 -5.69 10.44 6.11
N GLY A 116 -6.77 11.18 5.86
CA GLY A 116 -6.82 12.05 4.69
C GLY A 116 -8.17 12.64 4.35
N GLN A 117 -8.89 13.21 5.32
CA GLN A 117 -9.60 14.48 5.12
C GLN A 117 -10.20 14.93 6.46
N GLU A 118 -9.73 16.06 6.99
CA GLU A 118 -10.50 17.03 7.80
C GLU A 118 -9.55 18.18 8.19
N VAL A 119 -9.32 19.09 7.24
CA VAL A 119 -8.97 20.49 7.50
C VAL A 119 -10.15 21.30 6.95
N ASP A 120 -11.03 21.72 7.85
CA ASP A 120 -11.14 23.09 8.40
C ASP A 120 -11.82 24.05 7.42
N ASP A 121 -13.04 24.44 7.78
CA ASP A 121 -13.51 25.81 7.53
C ASP A 121 -14.53 26.14 8.63
N GLY A 122 -14.06 26.84 9.65
CA GLY A 122 -14.89 27.37 10.71
C GLY A 122 -15.83 28.48 10.23
N GLN A 123 -16.96 28.65 10.92
CA GLN A 123 -17.46 29.95 11.37
C GLN A 123 -18.64 29.82 12.36
N ALA A 124 -18.53 30.61 13.43
CA ALA A 124 -19.55 31.22 14.31
C ALA A 124 -21.01 30.74 14.16
N GLY A 125 -21.68 30.28 15.20
CA GLY A 125 -22.04 31.10 16.37
C GLY A 125 -23.39 31.78 16.11
N VAL A 126 -24.44 31.38 16.85
CA VAL A 126 -25.54 32.21 17.43
C VAL A 126 -26.64 31.28 17.97
N GLU A 127 -26.78 31.36 19.29
CA GLU A 127 -27.95 31.23 20.19
C GLU A 127 -29.34 30.84 19.64
N ARG A 128 -30.03 29.96 20.36
CA ARG A 128 -31.48 29.65 20.22
C ARG A 128 -32.34 30.78 20.80
N PRO A 129 -33.64 30.92 20.46
CA PRO A 129 -34.63 30.29 21.36
C PRO A 129 -35.98 29.82 20.75
N ALA A 130 -36.57 28.84 21.45
CA ALA A 130 -37.99 28.53 21.72
C ALA A 130 -39.08 28.59 20.62
N GLU A 131 -39.70 27.44 20.35
CA GLU A 131 -41.01 27.30 19.70
C GLU A 131 -42.16 27.44 20.73
N PRO A 132 -43.26 28.17 20.43
CA PRO A 132 -44.49 28.07 21.21
C PRO A 132 -45.38 26.95 20.64
N GLY A 133 -45.99 26.17 21.55
CA GLY A 133 -46.98 25.15 21.20
C GLY A 133 -48.29 25.77 20.72
N ASP A 134 -48.92 25.11 19.76
CA ASP A 134 -50.26 25.42 19.26
C ASP A 134 -51.24 24.39 19.85
N GLY A 135 -52.28 24.89 20.49
CA GLY A 135 -53.41 24.13 21.04
C GLY A 135 -54.65 24.25 20.17
#